data_AF-B9LNE3-F1
#
_entry.id   AF-B9LNE3-F1
#
_cell.length_a   1.000
_cell.length_b   1.000
_cell.length_c   1.000
_cell.angle_alpha   90.00
_cell.angle_beta   90.00
_cell.angle_gamma   90.00
#
_symmetry.space_group_name_H-M   'P 1'
#
loop_
_entity.id
_entity.type
_entity.pdbx_description
1 polymer ?
#
loop_
_entity_poly.entity_id
_entity_poly.type
_entity_poly.pdbx_seq_one_letter_code
_entity_poly.pdbx_strand_id
1 'polypeptide(L)'
;MLDAALTTAAGNEGVDLVLTVANAGDDPVTLRFRTGQRVDFAAYRIGGKDGRDEADSDADPVWRYSTGRMFTQALGSETLEPGDSATYEARWRDPPPGRYRFVGEVIAEECDLTATGAAEVD
;
A
#
# COMPACT_ATOMS: atom_id res chain seq x y z
N MET A 1 -18.45 -6.25 2.00
CA MET A 1 -17.57 -6.03 0.82
C MET A 1 -16.52 -5.03 1.26
N LEU A 2 -15.25 -5.28 0.98
CA LEU A 2 -14.20 -4.32 1.30
C LEU A 2 -13.78 -3.56 0.05
N ASP A 3 -13.63 -2.25 0.21
CA ASP A 3 -13.04 -1.36 -0.80
C ASP A 3 -11.72 -0.80 -0.27
N ALA A 4 -10.78 -0.53 -1.19
CA ALA A 4 -9.51 0.11 -0.86
C ALA A 4 -9.23 1.31 -1.75
N ALA A 5 -8.68 2.36 -1.15
CA ALA A 5 -8.21 3.54 -1.85
C ALA A 5 -6.82 3.92 -1.35
N LEU A 6 -5.90 4.19 -2.29
CA LEU A 6 -4.55 4.65 -1.97
C LEU A 6 -4.40 6.11 -2.37
N THR A 7 -4.15 6.96 -1.37
CA THR A 7 -3.78 8.37 -1.60
C THR A 7 -2.28 8.53 -1.49
N THR A 8 -1.70 9.29 -2.41
CA THR A 8 -0.26 9.55 -2.48
C THR A 8 0.01 11.05 -2.54
N ALA A 9 0.94 11.54 -1.73
CA ALA A 9 1.33 12.95 -1.72
C ALA A 9 2.86 13.07 -1.74
N ALA A 10 3.40 13.66 -2.81
CA ALA A 10 4.83 13.99 -2.88
C ALA A 10 5.10 15.33 -2.19
N GLY A 11 6.20 15.40 -1.46
CA GLY A 11 6.70 16.61 -0.83
C GLY A 11 8.22 16.58 -0.68
N ASN A 12 8.77 17.64 -0.08
CA ASN A 12 10.22 17.87 -0.05
C ASN A 12 11.04 16.79 0.71
N GLU A 13 10.42 16.04 1.62
CA GLU A 13 11.11 14.98 2.38
C GLU A 13 10.61 13.56 2.02
N GLY A 14 9.91 13.42 0.89
CA GLY A 14 9.50 12.14 0.33
C GLY A 14 8.05 12.06 -0.11
N VAL A 15 7.55 10.84 -0.28
CA VAL A 15 6.17 10.54 -0.67
C VAL A 15 5.43 9.89 0.50
N ASP A 16 4.33 10.52 0.92
CA ASP A 16 3.40 9.97 1.90
C ASP A 16 2.34 9.10 1.19
N LEU A 17 2.04 7.95 1.78
CA LEU A 17 1.12 6.93 1.29
C LEU A 17 0.07 6.66 2.36
N VAL A 18 -1.20 6.72 1.98
CA VAL A 18 -2.34 6.47 2.87
C VAL A 18 -3.27 5.47 2.22
N LEU A 19 -3.28 4.23 2.72
CA LEU A 19 -4.23 3.19 2.31
C LEU A 19 -5.44 3.24 3.24
N THR A 20 -6.61 3.52 2.68
CA THR A 20 -7.89 3.44 3.39
C THR A 20 -8.63 2.19 2.95
N VAL A 21 -9.04 1.37 3.91
CA VAL A 21 -9.85 0.16 3.69
C VAL A 21 -11.20 0.40 4.35
N ALA A 22 -12.28 0.31 3.57
CA ALA A 22 -13.64 0.54 4.05
C ALA A 22 -14.51 -0.70 3.88
N ASN A 23 -15.35 -1.00 4.88
CA ASN A 23 -16.39 -2.00 4.73
C ASN A 23 -17.66 -1.35 4.18
N ALA A 24 -17.83 -1.43 2.86
CA ALA A 24 -19.02 -0.94 2.16
C ALA A 24 -20.16 -1.97 2.10
N GLY A 25 -20.01 -3.13 2.76
CA GLY A 25 -21.08 -4.12 2.88
C GLY A 25 -21.95 -3.92 4.11
N ASP A 26 -22.96 -4.77 4.22
CA ASP A 26 -23.95 -4.75 5.30
C ASP A 26 -23.61 -5.68 6.49
N ASP A 27 -22.56 -6.50 6.36
CA ASP A 27 -22.08 -7.42 7.40
C ASP A 27 -20.68 -7.02 7.90
N PRO A 28 -20.35 -7.24 9.19
CA PRO A 28 -19.01 -7.02 9.71
C PRO A 28 -17.97 -7.89 9.01
N VAL A 29 -16.79 -7.34 8.72
CA VAL A 29 -15.67 -8.06 8.12
C VAL A 29 -14.49 -8.07 9.09
N THR A 30 -13.90 -9.25 9.32
CA THR A 30 -12.72 -9.38 10.19
C THR A 30 -11.49 -9.72 9.36
N LEU A 31 -10.52 -8.80 9.34
CA LEU A 31 -9.19 -9.00 8.79
C LEU A 31 -8.33 -9.73 9.81
N ARG A 32 -7.64 -10.80 9.38
CA ARG A 32 -6.78 -11.62 10.24
C ARG A 32 -5.34 -11.56 9.75
N PHE A 33 -4.39 -11.39 10.66
CA PHE A 33 -3.00 -11.14 10.31
C PHE A 33 -2.11 -12.16 11.02
N ARG A 34 -1.12 -12.68 10.28
CA ARG A 34 -0.14 -13.66 10.81
C ARG A 34 1.00 -13.01 11.59
N THR A 35 1.17 -11.71 11.45
CA THR A 35 2.22 -10.91 12.09
C THR A 35 1.66 -9.53 12.46
N GLY A 36 2.48 -8.69 13.08
CA GLY A 36 2.16 -7.28 13.30
C GLY A 36 2.08 -6.43 12.03
N GLN A 37 2.47 -6.96 10.85
CA GLN A 37 2.32 -6.26 9.58
C GLN A 37 0.85 -6.23 9.16
N ARG A 38 0.33 -5.02 8.91
CA ARG A 38 -1.05 -4.82 8.44
C ARG A 38 -1.14 -4.58 6.93
N VAL A 39 -0.16 -3.86 6.42
CA VAL A 39 -0.07 -3.50 5.00
C VAL A 39 1.37 -3.63 4.52
N ASP A 40 1.53 -3.76 3.21
CA ASP A 40 2.78 -3.45 2.53
C ASP A 40 2.51 -2.39 1.44
N PHE A 41 3.57 -1.70 1.07
CA PHE A 41 3.54 -0.75 -0.04
C PHE A 41 4.74 -1.00 -0.94
N ALA A 42 4.54 -0.86 -2.24
CA ALA A 42 5.58 -1.00 -3.25
C ALA A 42 5.52 0.16 -4.23
N ALA A 43 6.68 0.69 -4.61
CA ALA A 43 6.82 1.73 -5.62
C ALA A 43 7.48 1.16 -6.87
N TYR A 44 6.93 1.50 -8.03
CA TYR A 44 7.40 1.09 -9.36
C TYR A 44 7.62 2.34 -10.19
N ARG A 45 8.76 2.43 -10.87
CA ARG A 45 9.04 3.57 -11.73
C ARG A 45 8.17 3.52 -12.99
N ILE A 46 7.66 4.66 -13.43
CA ILE A 46 6.89 4.79 -14.67
C ILE A 46 7.76 5.48 -15.72
N GLY A 47 7.65 5.05 -16.98
CA GLY A 47 8.33 5.72 -18.10
C GLY A 47 9.84 5.57 -18.09
N GLY A 48 10.35 4.36 -17.83
CA GLY A 48 11.78 4.04 -17.94
C GLY A 48 12.36 4.42 -19.32
N LYS A 49 13.70 4.51 -19.42
CA LYS A 49 14.43 4.99 -20.62
C LYS A 49 14.04 4.29 -21.94
N ASP A 50 13.43 3.11 -21.87
CA ASP A 50 13.01 2.30 -23.03
C ASP A 50 11.50 2.38 -23.33
N GLY A 51 10.75 3.29 -22.69
CA GLY A 51 9.33 3.52 -22.98
C GLY A 51 8.38 2.36 -22.60
N ARG A 52 8.87 1.38 -21.82
CA ARG A 52 8.05 0.34 -21.22
C ARG A 52 7.60 0.77 -19.84
N ASP A 53 6.30 0.71 -19.59
CA ASP A 53 5.73 0.89 -18.28
C ASP A 53 6.07 -0.32 -17.42
N GLU A 54 6.98 -0.16 -16.44
CA GLU A 54 7.31 -1.21 -15.44
C GLU A 54 6.10 -1.52 -14.55
N ALA A 55 5.01 -0.76 -14.69
CA ALA A 55 3.74 -0.94 -14.00
C ALA A 55 2.95 -2.20 -14.45
N ASP A 56 3.23 -2.77 -15.62
CA ASP A 56 2.53 -3.96 -16.17
C ASP A 56 3.44 -5.20 -16.26
N SER A 57 4.65 -5.14 -15.68
CA SER A 57 5.65 -6.20 -15.77
C SER A 57 5.96 -6.81 -14.39
N ASP A 58 6.48 -8.03 -14.40
CA ASP A 58 7.18 -8.75 -13.31
C ASP A 58 8.41 -7.99 -12.75
N ALA A 59 8.46 -6.67 -12.91
CA ALA A 59 9.56 -5.83 -12.46
C ALA A 59 9.58 -5.77 -10.94
N ASP A 60 10.78 -5.86 -10.35
CA ASP A 60 10.95 -5.64 -8.93
C ASP A 60 10.65 -4.18 -8.58
N PRO A 61 9.93 -3.91 -7.47
CA PRO A 61 9.70 -2.55 -7.04
C PRO A 61 11.02 -1.87 -6.65
N VAL A 62 11.15 -0.59 -6.99
CA VAL A 62 12.32 0.23 -6.62
C VAL A 62 12.35 0.55 -5.12
N TRP A 63 11.21 0.39 -4.45
CA TRP A 63 11.07 0.53 -3.00
C TRP A 63 9.93 -0.34 -2.50
N ARG A 64 10.12 -0.95 -1.31
CA ARG A 64 9.09 -1.70 -0.61
C ARG A 64 9.10 -1.34 0.88
N TYR A 65 7.92 -1.09 1.44
CA TYR A 65 7.76 -0.63 2.82
C TYR A 65 8.29 -1.64 3.83
N SER A 66 8.03 -2.93 3.62
CA SER A 66 8.49 -4.02 4.49
C SER A 66 10.01 -4.25 4.48
N THR A 67 10.74 -3.78 3.45
CA THR A 67 12.19 -3.99 3.34
C THR A 67 12.94 -3.37 4.52
N GLY A 68 13.66 -4.21 5.26
CA GLY A 68 14.45 -3.79 6.42
C GLY A 68 13.63 -3.48 7.68
N ARG A 69 12.31 -3.68 7.67
CA ARG A 69 11.45 -3.52 8.85
C ARG A 69 11.26 -4.86 9.56
N MET A 70 11.18 -4.79 10.88
CA MET A 70 10.80 -5.93 11.72
C MET A 70 9.35 -5.77 12.15
N PHE A 71 8.57 -6.84 11.99
CA PHE A 71 7.21 -6.93 12.48
C PHE A 71 7.14 -7.99 13.57
N THR A 72 6.32 -7.75 14.60
CA THR A 72 6.10 -8.73 15.67
C THR A 72 5.52 -10.02 15.10
N GLN A 73 5.94 -11.16 15.62
CA GLN A 73 5.45 -12.48 15.19
C GLN A 73 4.17 -12.87 15.96
N ALA A 74 3.30 -11.90 16.22
CA ALA A 74 2.06 -12.10 16.94
C ALA A 74 0.88 -12.03 15.96
N LEU A 75 -0.06 -12.96 16.12
CA LEU A 75 -1.32 -12.92 15.37
C LEU A 75 -2.13 -11.69 15.79
N GLY A 76 -2.84 -11.10 14.84
CA GLY A 76 -3.71 -9.95 15.07
C GLY A 76 -5.01 -10.06 14.29
N SER A 77 -6.03 -9.36 14.73
CA SER A 77 -7.28 -9.21 13.99
C SER A 77 -7.83 -7.79 14.13
N GLU A 78 -8.47 -7.30 13.09
CA GLU A 78 -9.20 -6.03 13.07
C GLU A 78 -10.58 -6.29 12.45
N THR A 79 -11.63 -5.87 13.14
CA THR A 79 -13.01 -5.99 12.66
C THR A 79 -13.50 -4.62 12.23
N LEU A 80 -14.03 -4.54 11.01
CA LEU A 80 -14.69 -3.37 10.46
C LEU A 80 -16.19 -3.64 10.42
N GLU A 81 -16.97 -2.88 11.19
CA GLU A 81 -18.43 -2.91 11.09
C GLU A 81 -18.90 -2.32 9.74
N PRO A 82 -20.17 -2.52 9.35
CA PRO A 82 -20.74 -1.85 8.18
C PRO A 82 -20.55 -0.33 8.24
N GLY A 83 -19.88 0.23 7.22
CA GLY A 83 -19.56 1.66 7.13
C GLY A 83 -18.25 2.09 7.83
N ASP A 84 -17.58 1.20 8.57
CA ASP A 84 -16.30 1.50 9.18
C ASP A 84 -15.16 1.50 8.16
N SER A 85 -14.08 2.21 8.50
CA SER A 85 -12.84 2.22 7.75
C SER A 85 -11.62 2.16 8.65
N ALA A 86 -10.57 1.49 8.18
CA ALA A 86 -9.22 1.55 8.74
C ALA A 86 -8.29 2.29 7.78
N THR A 87 -7.32 3.01 8.35
CA THR A 87 -6.33 3.78 7.59
C THR A 87 -4.93 3.36 8.00
N TYR A 88 -4.08 3.10 7.01
CA TYR A 88 -2.69 2.71 7.20
C TYR A 88 -1.76 3.63 6.43
N GLU A 89 -0.71 4.09 7.10
CA GLU A 89 0.19 5.12 6.58
C GLU A 89 1.61 4.60 6.39
N ALA A 90 2.27 5.06 5.34
CA ALA A 90 3.68 4.85 5.11
C ALA A 90 4.32 6.09 4.47
N ARG A 91 5.63 6.20 4.61
CA ARG A 91 6.41 7.26 3.97
C ARG A 91 7.64 6.68 3.30
N TRP A 92 7.81 6.97 2.01
CA TRP A 92 9.05 6.73 1.28
C TRP A 92 9.89 8.00 1.32
N ARG A 93 10.96 8.00 2.13
CA ARG A 93 11.87 9.14 2.31
C ARG A 93 12.94 9.17 1.22
N ASP A 94 13.31 10.38 0.83
CA ASP A 94 14.36 10.68 -0.15
C ASP A 94 14.32 9.83 -1.44
N PRO A 95 13.14 9.67 -2.09
CA PRO A 95 13.05 8.98 -3.37
C PRO A 95 13.86 9.72 -4.44
N PRO A 96 14.48 9.01 -5.40
CA PRO A 96 15.03 9.65 -6.58
C PRO A 96 13.94 10.41 -7.35
N PRO A 97 14.27 11.51 -8.06
CA PRO A 97 13.33 12.18 -8.92
C PRO A 97 12.77 11.25 -9.99
N GLY A 98 11.47 11.38 -10.27
CA GLY A 98 10.76 10.59 -11.24
C GLY A 98 9.29 10.38 -10.91
N ARG A 99 8.59 9.74 -11.84
CA ARG A 99 7.19 9.36 -11.68
C ARG A 99 7.09 7.91 -11.24
N TYR A 100 6.24 7.66 -10.25
CA TYR A 100 6.09 6.36 -9.62
C TYR A 100 4.63 5.95 -9.51
N ARG A 101 4.37 4.66 -9.74
CA ARG A 101 3.14 3.97 -9.35
C ARG A 101 3.38 3.34 -8.00
N PHE A 102 2.44 3.53 -7.08
CA PHE A 102 2.40 2.88 -5.79
C PHE A 102 1.31 1.82 -5.79
N VAL A 103 1.60 0.70 -5.15
CA VAL A 103 0.64 -0.35 -4.83
C VAL A 103 0.64 -0.50 -3.32
N GLY A 104 -0.54 -0.38 -2.70
CA GLY A 104 -0.77 -0.69 -1.30
C GLY A 104 -1.58 -1.98 -1.20
N GLU A 105 -1.18 -2.88 -0.32
CA GLU A 105 -1.78 -4.20 -0.14
C GLU A 105 -2.06 -4.45 1.33
N VAL A 106 -3.21 -5.04 1.63
CA VAL A 106 -3.55 -5.52 2.99
C VAL A 106 -2.98 -6.93 3.17
N ILE A 107 -2.15 -7.14 4.20
CA ILE A 107 -1.48 -8.43 4.46
C ILE A 107 -2.33 -9.30 5.40
N ALA A 108 -3.64 -9.37 5.12
CA ALA A 108 -4.56 -10.21 5.86
C ALA A 108 -4.71 -11.58 5.17
N GLU A 109 -4.98 -12.61 5.98
CA GLU A 109 -5.26 -13.95 5.46
C GLU A 109 -6.52 -13.94 4.58
N GLU A 110 -6.46 -14.64 3.45
CA GLU A 110 -7.58 -14.81 2.51
C GLU A 110 -8.15 -13.47 2.02
N CYS A 111 -7.31 -12.42 1.96
CA CYS A 111 -7.69 -11.08 1.54
C CYS A 111 -6.73 -10.57 0.46
N ASP A 112 -7.21 -10.49 -0.78
CA ASP A 112 -6.44 -9.97 -1.93
C ASP A 112 -6.76 -8.50 -2.21
N LEU A 113 -6.83 -7.67 -1.15
CA LEU A 113 -7.25 -6.27 -1.26
C LEU A 113 -6.04 -5.37 -1.56
N THR A 114 -6.07 -4.72 -2.71
CA THR A 114 -5.02 -3.78 -3.16
C THR A 114 -5.62 -2.48 -3.67
N ALA A 115 -4.84 -1.42 -3.61
CA ALA A 115 -5.15 -0.15 -4.26
C ALA A 115 -3.89 0.48 -4.85
N THR A 116 -4.07 1.32 -5.87
CA THR A 116 -2.95 1.98 -6.55
C THR A 116 -3.08 3.49 -6.51
N GLY A 117 -1.93 4.15 -6.50
CA GLY A 117 -1.80 5.60 -6.56
C GLY A 117 -0.56 5.96 -7.37
N ALA A 118 -0.37 7.23 -7.68
CA ALA A 118 0.80 7.69 -8.41
C ALA A 118 1.24 9.05 -7.93
N ALA A 119 2.55 9.25 -7.85
CA ALA A 119 3.14 10.54 -7.51
C ALA A 119 4.35 10.81 -8.39
N GLU A 120 4.63 12.09 -8.57
CA GLU A 120 5.84 12.60 -9.20
C GLU A 120 6.71 13.24 -8.13
N VAL A 121 8.00 12.93 -8.18
CA VAL A 121 9.03 13.47 -7.30
C VAL A 121 9.95 14.33 -8.16
N ASP A 122 10.11 15.59 -7.76
CA ASP A 122 10.98 16.59 -8.39
C ASP A 122 12.44 16.50 -7.94
#